data_AF-A0A7X7HVG9-F1
#
_entry.id   AF-A0A7X7HVG9-F1
#
_cell.length_a   1.000
_cell.length_b   1.000
_cell.length_c   1.000
_cell.angle_alpha   90.00
_cell.angle_beta   90.00
_cell.angle_gamma   90.00
#
_symmetry.space_group_name_H-M   'P 1'
#
loop_
_entity.id
_entity.type
_entity.pdbx_description
1 polymer ?
#
loop_
_entity_poly.entity_id
_entity_poly.type
_entity_poly.pdbx_seq_one_letter_code
_entity_poly.pdbx_strand_id
1 'polypeptide(L)'
;YTLTRPSRRPLIRNYTTVDFRPADPTAGRATAELDFDVYVDDSHEGPGLTWARDAPLGSAAALLDEGRLYAPPEDSTCELLVGDESALPAIAGILSGAPETMTGLVVVELGNTDDIRDLPRPSGVEVVWTERGDTEPGAGALTEVRRRGAPADLSYAYLAGPSSMVTGLRRFLVRDCGVAKDLVSFTGYWR
;
A
#
# COMPACT_ATOMS: atom_id res chain seq x y z
N TYR A 1 -7.59 22.53 -7.71
CA TYR A 1 -8.96 21.99 -7.59
C TYR A 1 -9.65 22.36 -6.27
N THR A 2 -8.90 22.59 -5.17
CA THR A 2 -9.46 22.98 -3.86
C THR A 2 -10.29 24.26 -3.90
N LEU A 3 -9.95 25.21 -4.79
CA LEU A 3 -10.70 26.45 -5.04
C LEU A 3 -11.92 26.27 -5.98
N THR A 4 -12.13 25.09 -6.55
CA THR A 4 -13.28 24.80 -7.42
C THR A 4 -14.54 24.57 -6.58
N ARG A 5 -15.69 25.10 -7.02
CA ARG A 5 -16.99 24.87 -6.37
C ARG A 5 -17.25 23.36 -6.22
N PRO A 6 -17.80 22.89 -5.08
CA PRO A 6 -18.00 21.46 -4.83
C PRO A 6 -18.70 20.70 -5.96
N SER A 7 -19.73 21.29 -6.58
CA SER A 7 -20.48 20.71 -7.70
C SER A 7 -19.71 20.58 -9.02
N ARG A 8 -18.49 21.11 -9.09
CA ARG A 8 -17.59 21.07 -10.25
C ARG A 8 -16.24 20.46 -9.92
N ARG A 9 -16.06 19.92 -8.72
CA ARG A 9 -14.80 19.26 -8.37
C ARG A 9 -14.71 17.94 -9.13
N PRO A 10 -13.55 17.63 -9.74
CA PRO A 10 -13.36 16.31 -10.31
C PRO A 10 -13.44 15.26 -9.20
N LEU A 11 -13.90 14.06 -9.56
CA LEU A 11 -13.75 12.91 -8.70
C LEU A 11 -12.27 12.53 -8.70
N ILE A 12 -11.66 12.50 -7.52
CA ILE A 12 -10.25 12.16 -7.33
C ILE A 12 -10.19 10.86 -6.56
N ARG A 13 -9.31 9.96 -6.97
CA ARG A 13 -8.97 8.71 -6.30
C ARG A 13 -7.45 8.57 -6.30
N ASN A 14 -6.92 8.02 -5.23
CA ASN A 14 -5.48 7.85 -5.04
C ASN A 14 -5.13 6.42 -5.42
N TYR A 15 -4.07 6.29 -6.22
CA TYR A 15 -3.54 5.01 -6.68
C TYR A 15 -2.03 5.02 -6.49
N THR A 16 -1.49 3.86 -6.12
CA THR A 16 -0.05 3.69 -5.99
C THR A 16 0.56 3.56 -7.38
N THR A 17 1.62 4.31 -7.66
CA THR A 17 2.45 4.08 -8.85
C THR A 17 3.20 2.76 -8.68
N VAL A 18 2.92 1.80 -9.57
CA VAL A 18 3.58 0.49 -9.63
C VAL A 18 4.93 0.63 -10.33
N ASP A 19 4.93 1.28 -11.49
CA ASP A 19 6.14 1.57 -12.26
C ASP A 19 5.98 2.88 -13.03
N PHE A 20 7.09 3.54 -13.29
CA PHE A 20 7.14 4.75 -14.09
C PHE A 20 8.33 4.71 -15.03
N ARG A 21 8.04 4.78 -16.32
CA ARG A 21 9.04 4.73 -17.38
C ARG A 21 9.04 6.07 -18.11
N PRO A 22 10.07 6.91 -17.93
CA PRO A 22 10.11 8.23 -18.57
C PRO A 22 10.21 8.10 -20.09
N ALA A 23 9.76 9.14 -20.80
CA ALA A 23 9.99 9.23 -22.23
C ALA A 23 11.50 9.19 -22.50
N ASP A 24 11.92 8.29 -23.38
CA ASP A 24 13.30 8.14 -23.81
C ASP A 24 13.32 7.90 -25.32
N PRO A 25 13.44 8.97 -26.12
CA PRO A 25 13.54 8.86 -27.56
C PRO A 25 14.73 8.03 -28.03
N THR A 26 15.80 7.92 -27.24
CA THR A 26 17.00 7.14 -27.60
C THR A 26 16.76 5.63 -27.44
N ALA A 27 15.90 5.24 -26.49
CA ALA A 27 15.41 3.88 -26.31
C ALA A 27 14.12 3.60 -27.11
N GLY A 28 13.68 4.53 -27.99
CA GLY A 28 12.49 4.38 -28.82
C GLY A 28 11.16 4.61 -28.09
N ARG A 29 11.17 5.14 -26.86
CA ARG A 29 9.97 5.43 -26.09
C ARG A 29 9.57 6.91 -26.23
N ALA A 30 8.61 7.18 -27.10
CA ALA A 30 8.19 8.55 -27.43
C ALA A 30 7.44 9.28 -26.31
N THR A 31 6.80 8.55 -25.39
CA THR A 31 6.00 9.09 -24.28
C THR A 31 6.40 8.45 -22.96
N ALA A 32 6.10 9.11 -21.85
CA ALA A 32 6.22 8.47 -20.54
C ALA A 32 5.08 7.46 -20.35
N GLU A 33 5.33 6.42 -19.57
CA GLU A 33 4.34 5.43 -19.16
C GLU A 33 4.30 5.37 -17.64
N LEU A 34 3.10 5.19 -17.09
CA LEU A 34 2.86 5.05 -15.66
C LEU A 34 1.89 3.89 -15.47
N ASP A 35 2.31 2.93 -14.65
CA ASP A 35 1.48 1.80 -14.27
C ASP A 35 0.95 2.01 -12.85
N PHE A 36 -0.31 1.64 -12.64
CA PHE A 36 -0.93 1.58 -11.33
C PHE A 36 -1.92 0.43 -11.32
N ASP A 37 -2.06 -0.21 -10.17
CA ASP A 37 -3.02 -1.30 -10.00
C ASP A 37 -4.29 -0.78 -9.32
N VAL A 38 -5.41 -1.36 -9.73
CA VAL A 38 -6.71 -1.13 -9.13
C VAL A 38 -7.19 -2.45 -8.58
N TYR A 39 -7.39 -2.52 -7.26
CA TYR A 39 -8.08 -3.65 -6.66
C TYR A 39 -9.55 -3.66 -7.13
N VAL A 40 -9.98 -4.81 -7.61
CA VAL A 40 -11.30 -5.03 -8.20
C VAL A 40 -12.09 -5.93 -7.26
N ASP A 41 -13.18 -5.40 -6.73
CA ASP A 41 -14.16 -6.16 -5.95
C ASP A 41 -15.54 -5.98 -6.61
N ASP A 42 -16.29 -7.07 -6.72
CA ASP A 42 -17.64 -7.07 -7.28
C ASP A 42 -18.70 -6.58 -6.28
N SER A 43 -18.34 -6.47 -5.00
CA SER A 43 -19.23 -5.96 -3.95
C SER A 43 -19.31 -4.43 -3.89
N HIS A 44 -18.43 -3.72 -4.60
CA HIS A 44 -18.33 -2.26 -4.56
C HIS A 44 -18.37 -1.61 -5.94
N GLU A 45 -18.97 -0.42 -5.99
CA GLU A 45 -18.93 0.45 -7.16
C GLU A 45 -18.37 1.82 -6.76
N GLY A 46 -17.40 2.30 -7.53
CA GLY A 46 -16.79 3.60 -7.31
C GLY A 46 -16.21 4.15 -8.60
N PRO A 47 -16.12 5.48 -8.77
CA PRO A 47 -15.77 6.10 -10.03
C PRO A 47 -14.39 5.68 -10.56
N GLY A 48 -13.45 5.38 -9.67
CA GLY A 48 -12.13 4.88 -10.07
C GLY A 48 -12.16 3.42 -10.54
N LEU A 49 -12.91 2.56 -9.85
CA LEU A 49 -13.11 1.16 -10.25
C LEU A 49 -13.90 1.05 -11.56
N THR A 50 -14.98 1.82 -11.70
CA THR A 50 -15.74 1.90 -12.95
C THR A 50 -14.88 2.39 -14.11
N TRP A 51 -14.07 3.44 -13.88
CA TRP A 51 -13.14 3.90 -14.91
C TRP A 51 -12.11 2.82 -15.28
N ALA A 52 -11.52 2.13 -14.30
CA ALA A 52 -10.53 1.09 -14.56
C ALA A 52 -11.11 -0.10 -15.33
N ARG A 53 -12.37 -0.47 -15.08
CA ARG A 53 -13.08 -1.55 -15.78
C ARG A 53 -13.49 -1.15 -17.20
N ASP A 54 -13.99 0.08 -17.39
CA ASP A 54 -14.76 0.43 -18.59
C ASP A 54 -14.05 1.43 -19.52
N ALA A 55 -12.97 2.08 -19.09
CA ALA A 55 -12.31 3.11 -19.88
C ALA A 55 -11.69 2.52 -21.17
N PRO A 56 -12.10 2.97 -22.36
CA PRO A 56 -11.45 2.53 -23.59
C PRO A 56 -10.01 3.06 -23.68
N LEU A 57 -9.18 2.36 -24.45
CA LEU A 57 -7.85 2.84 -24.80
C LEU A 57 -7.92 4.25 -25.41
N GLY A 58 -7.01 5.12 -24.97
CA GLY A 58 -6.99 6.54 -25.33
C GLY A 58 -7.85 7.44 -24.43
N SER A 59 -8.51 6.89 -23.41
CA SER A 59 -9.19 7.69 -22.39
C SER A 59 -8.23 8.64 -21.68
N ALA A 60 -8.64 9.90 -21.54
CA ALA A 60 -7.85 10.88 -20.80
C ALA A 60 -7.98 10.65 -19.29
N ALA A 61 -6.85 10.72 -18.59
CA ALA A 61 -6.77 10.78 -17.13
C ALA A 61 -5.92 11.98 -16.73
N ALA A 62 -6.30 12.65 -15.64
CA ALA A 62 -5.49 13.70 -15.04
C ALA A 62 -4.75 13.14 -13.84
N LEU A 63 -3.45 13.43 -13.75
CA LEU A 63 -2.59 12.99 -12.66
C LEU A 63 -2.35 14.16 -11.70
N LEU A 64 -2.44 13.87 -10.41
CA LEU A 64 -2.02 14.76 -9.34
C LEU A 64 -1.02 13.99 -8.48
N ASP A 65 0.19 14.50 -8.40
CA ASP A 65 1.24 13.91 -7.57
C ASP A 65 0.97 14.20 -6.08
N GLU A 66 0.92 13.15 -5.27
CA GLU A 66 0.80 13.23 -3.80
C GLU A 66 2.14 12.99 -3.08
N GLY A 67 3.21 12.68 -3.82
CA GLY A 67 4.52 12.36 -3.27
C GLY A 67 4.57 10.94 -2.69
N ARG A 68 5.48 10.73 -1.73
CA ARG A 68 5.76 9.43 -1.12
C ARG A 68 5.21 9.37 0.30
N LEU A 69 4.51 8.28 0.62
CA LEU A 69 4.02 8.00 1.98
C LEU A 69 4.98 7.12 2.79
N TYR A 70 5.79 6.33 2.11
CA TYR A 70 6.87 5.54 2.69
C TYR A 70 8.15 6.38 2.74
N ALA A 71 8.61 6.68 3.95
CA ALA A 71 9.81 7.49 4.21
C ALA A 71 10.45 7.04 5.54
N PRO A 72 11.08 5.85 5.58
CA PRO A 72 11.79 5.39 6.77
C PRO A 72 12.96 6.32 7.10
N PRO A 73 13.34 6.47 8.38
CA PRO A 73 14.64 7.00 8.77
C PRO A 73 15.79 6.30 8.04
N GLU A 74 16.88 7.03 7.74
CA GLU A 74 18.02 6.50 6.97
C GLU A 74 18.71 5.28 7.62
N ASP A 75 18.61 5.15 8.94
CA ASP A 75 19.17 4.07 9.74
C ASP A 75 18.19 2.91 10.01
N SER A 76 17.05 2.88 9.33
CA SER A 76 16.08 1.78 9.44
C SER A 76 16.65 0.48 8.86
N THR A 77 16.56 -0.59 9.63
CA THR A 77 17.13 -1.91 9.28
C THR A 77 16.17 -3.07 9.53
N CYS A 78 15.21 -2.90 10.44
CA CYS A 78 14.13 -3.85 10.68
C CYS A 78 12.79 -3.15 10.56
N GLU A 79 11.95 -3.56 9.62
CA GLU A 79 10.68 -2.88 9.34
C GLU A 79 9.46 -3.79 9.41
N LEU A 80 8.31 -3.18 9.69
CA LEU A 80 7.01 -3.83 9.65
C LEU A 80 6.14 -3.17 8.57
N LEU A 81 5.83 -3.93 7.52
CA LEU A 81 4.92 -3.48 6.46
C LEU A 81 3.60 -4.22 6.59
N VAL A 82 2.48 -3.51 6.66
CA VAL A 82 1.16 -4.14 6.80
C VAL A 82 0.16 -3.51 5.85
N GLY A 83 -0.59 -4.36 5.13
CA GLY A 83 -1.69 -3.87 4.32
C GLY A 83 -2.65 -4.92 3.81
N ASP A 84 -3.54 -4.50 2.93
CA ASP A 84 -4.48 -5.34 2.18
C ASP A 84 -4.15 -5.29 0.67
N GLU A 85 -5.02 -5.81 -0.19
CA GLU A 85 -4.85 -5.79 -1.65
C GLU A 85 -4.62 -4.38 -2.20
N SER A 86 -5.26 -3.36 -1.59
CA SER A 86 -5.11 -1.97 -2.02
C SER A 86 -3.72 -1.40 -1.74
N ALA A 87 -3.03 -1.95 -0.74
CA ALA A 87 -1.68 -1.55 -0.34
C ALA A 87 -0.59 -2.46 -0.95
N LEU A 88 -0.96 -3.60 -1.54
CA LEU A 88 -0.03 -4.56 -2.13
C LEU A 88 0.92 -3.93 -3.16
N PRO A 89 0.48 -3.03 -4.07
CA PRO A 89 1.40 -2.33 -4.98
C PRO A 89 2.48 -1.50 -4.25
N ALA A 90 2.11 -0.85 -3.15
CA ALA A 90 3.05 -0.05 -2.36
C ALA A 90 4.07 -0.95 -1.67
N ILE A 91 3.62 -2.06 -1.07
CA ILE A 91 4.48 -3.05 -0.43
C ILE A 91 5.44 -3.67 -1.44
N ALA A 92 4.97 -4.06 -2.62
CA ALA A 92 5.81 -4.61 -3.68
C ALA A 92 6.89 -3.61 -4.14
N GLY A 93 6.52 -2.34 -4.33
CA GLY A 93 7.45 -1.27 -4.69
C GLY A 93 8.50 -1.01 -3.60
N ILE A 94 8.09 -1.00 -2.32
CA ILE A 94 9.00 -0.87 -1.18
C ILE A 94 10.02 -2.00 -1.16
N LEU A 95 9.57 -3.25 -1.27
CA LEU A 95 10.44 -4.42 -1.19
C LEU A 95 11.37 -4.53 -2.41
N SER A 96 10.92 -4.10 -3.59
CA SER A 96 11.76 -4.06 -4.80
C SER A 96 12.91 -3.06 -4.68
N GLY A 97 12.71 -1.97 -3.94
CA GLY A 97 13.73 -0.95 -3.69
C GLY A 97 14.50 -1.12 -2.37
N ALA A 98 14.21 -2.18 -1.61
CA ALA A 98 14.80 -2.39 -0.29
C ALA A 98 16.29 -2.78 -0.40
N PRO A 99 17.15 -2.31 0.52
CA PRO A 99 18.51 -2.82 0.61
C PRO A 99 18.50 -4.29 1.05
N GLU A 100 19.47 -5.08 0.56
CA GLU A 100 19.62 -6.51 0.91
C GLU A 100 19.79 -6.77 2.42
N THR A 101 20.20 -5.74 3.17
CA THR A 101 20.37 -5.79 4.63
C THR A 101 19.07 -5.57 5.40
N MET A 102 17.98 -5.15 4.74
CA MET A 102 16.69 -4.97 5.40
C MET A 102 16.17 -6.31 5.91
N THR A 103 15.69 -6.29 7.14
CA THR A 103 14.98 -7.40 7.78
C THR A 103 13.58 -6.97 8.16
N GLY A 104 12.74 -7.93 8.53
CA GLY A 104 11.47 -7.60 9.17
C GLY A 104 10.31 -8.49 8.73
N LEU A 105 9.12 -7.94 8.84
CA LEU A 105 7.87 -8.66 8.65
C LEU A 105 6.94 -7.87 7.73
N VAL A 106 6.38 -8.58 6.76
CA VAL A 106 5.31 -8.09 5.90
C VAL A 106 4.06 -8.93 6.19
N VAL A 107 2.94 -8.26 6.46
CA VAL A 107 1.63 -8.92 6.61
C VAL A 107 0.68 -8.33 5.59
N VAL A 108 0.17 -9.17 4.68
CA VAL A 108 -0.82 -8.76 3.68
C VAL A 108 -2.10 -9.57 3.86
N GLU A 109 -3.22 -8.87 4.03
CA GLU A 109 -4.55 -9.50 4.02
C GLU A 109 -5.14 -9.51 2.60
N LEU A 110 -5.65 -10.66 2.18
CA LEU A 110 -6.33 -10.84 0.91
C LEU A 110 -7.75 -11.37 1.14
N GLY A 111 -8.70 -10.91 0.33
CA GLY A 111 -10.03 -11.47 0.20
C GLY A 111 -10.05 -12.79 -0.56
N ASN A 112 -9.07 -13.03 -1.45
CA ASN A 112 -8.88 -14.28 -2.17
C ASN A 112 -7.39 -14.63 -2.23
N THR A 113 -7.02 -15.86 -1.87
CA THR A 113 -5.64 -16.35 -1.94
C THR A 113 -5.08 -16.48 -3.35
N ASP A 114 -5.91 -16.47 -4.39
CA ASP A 114 -5.46 -16.39 -5.78
C ASP A 114 -4.70 -15.07 -6.06
N ASP A 115 -4.87 -14.07 -5.20
CA ASP A 115 -4.14 -12.81 -5.23
C ASP A 115 -2.75 -12.85 -4.59
N ILE A 116 -2.32 -14.01 -4.08
CA ILE A 116 -0.94 -14.21 -3.65
C ILE A 116 -0.01 -14.01 -4.85
N ARG A 117 1.05 -13.23 -4.64
CA ARG A 117 2.11 -12.96 -5.61
C ARG A 117 3.46 -13.29 -5.02
N ASP A 118 4.43 -13.64 -5.85
CA ASP A 118 5.82 -13.69 -5.41
C ASP A 118 6.37 -12.26 -5.35
N LEU A 119 6.73 -11.81 -4.16
CA LEU A 119 7.23 -10.45 -3.94
C LEU A 119 8.76 -10.47 -3.91
N PRO A 120 9.46 -9.65 -4.72
CA PRO A 120 10.90 -9.48 -4.60
C PRO A 120 11.19 -8.94 -3.20
N ARG A 121 12.12 -9.56 -2.47
CA ARG A 121 12.43 -9.16 -1.10
C ARG A 121 13.82 -9.63 -0.66
N PRO A 122 14.46 -8.91 0.27
CA PRO A 122 15.64 -9.40 0.97
C PRO A 122 15.36 -10.67 1.74
N SER A 123 16.37 -11.54 1.89
CA SER A 123 16.23 -12.82 2.60
C SER A 123 15.86 -12.69 4.09
N GLY A 124 16.13 -11.54 4.69
CA GLY A 124 15.77 -11.23 6.08
C GLY A 124 14.32 -10.77 6.28
N VAL A 125 13.53 -10.68 5.21
CA VAL A 125 12.13 -10.24 5.25
C VAL A 125 11.19 -11.44 5.12
N GLU A 126 10.38 -11.67 6.16
CA GLU A 126 9.29 -12.65 6.13
C GLU A 126 8.04 -12.00 5.53
N VAL A 127 7.35 -12.70 4.62
CA VAL A 127 6.03 -12.31 4.11
C VAL A 127 4.98 -13.30 4.59
N VAL A 128 3.94 -12.78 5.22
CA VAL A 128 2.80 -13.53 5.72
C VAL A 128 1.55 -13.06 5.01
N TRP A 129 0.84 -14.01 4.41
CA TRP A 129 -0.46 -13.77 3.79
C TRP A 129 -1.55 -14.22 4.77
N THR A 130 -2.54 -13.36 4.99
CA THR A 130 -3.74 -13.70 5.77
C THR A 130 -4.96 -13.65 4.87
N GLU A 131 -5.86 -14.61 5.02
CA GLU A 131 -7.13 -14.60 4.31
C GLU A 131 -8.19 -13.88 5.15
N ARG A 132 -8.94 -12.96 4.53
CA ARG A 132 -10.00 -12.18 5.19
C ARG A 132 -11.19 -13.06 5.59
N GLY A 133 -11.59 -13.99 4.72
CA GLY A 133 -12.82 -14.77 4.87
C GLY A 133 -14.04 -13.86 5.07
N ASP A 134 -14.92 -14.22 6.00
CA ASP A 134 -16.14 -13.46 6.32
C ASP A 134 -15.91 -12.33 7.37
N THR A 135 -14.66 -11.96 7.64
CA THR A 135 -14.34 -10.94 8.64
C THR A 135 -14.28 -9.53 8.04
N GLU A 136 -14.36 -8.52 8.90
CA GLU A 136 -14.19 -7.12 8.50
C GLU A 136 -12.80 -6.90 7.86
N PRO A 137 -12.70 -6.10 6.78
CA PRO A 137 -11.42 -5.80 6.15
C PRO A 137 -10.34 -5.34 7.13
N GLY A 138 -9.20 -6.03 7.07
CA GLY A 138 -8.00 -5.82 7.87
C GLY A 138 -8.02 -6.47 9.27
N ALA A 139 -9.08 -7.21 9.63
CA ALA A 139 -9.15 -7.91 10.90
C ALA A 139 -8.13 -9.07 11.00
N GLY A 140 -7.88 -9.78 9.90
CA GLY A 140 -6.90 -10.85 9.79
C GLY A 140 -5.48 -10.33 9.98
N ALA A 141 -5.10 -9.29 9.23
CA ALA A 141 -3.79 -8.66 9.37
C ALA A 141 -3.56 -8.10 10.79
N LEU A 142 -4.55 -7.43 11.38
CA LEU A 142 -4.45 -6.92 12.76
C LEU A 142 -4.25 -8.05 13.78
N THR A 143 -4.98 -9.16 13.61
CA THR A 143 -4.87 -10.33 14.48
C THR A 143 -3.49 -10.98 14.38
N GLU A 144 -2.98 -11.12 13.16
CA GLU A 144 -1.68 -11.75 12.91
C GLU A 144 -0.52 -10.93 13.50
N VAL A 145 -0.54 -9.60 13.30
CA VAL A 145 0.47 -8.71 13.90
C VAL A 145 0.40 -8.76 15.43
N ARG A 146 -0.79 -8.79 16.03
CA ARG A 146 -0.94 -8.91 17.49
C ARG A 146 -0.43 -10.23 18.03
N ARG A 147 -0.66 -11.31 17.30
CA ARG A 147 -0.22 -12.66 17.67
C ARG A 147 1.31 -12.76 17.67
N ARG A 148 1.98 -12.15 16.70
CA ARG A 148 3.44 -12.15 16.57
C ARG A 148 4.13 -11.11 17.45
N GLY A 149 3.45 -9.99 17.72
CA GLY A 149 4.06 -8.82 18.33
C GLY A 149 4.86 -7.99 17.33
N ALA A 150 5.32 -6.82 17.78
CA ALA A 150 6.28 -6.03 17.02
C ALA A 150 7.64 -6.77 16.95
N PRO A 151 8.37 -6.72 15.81
CA PRO A 151 9.77 -7.13 15.79
C PRO A 151 10.57 -6.44 16.90
N ALA A 152 11.49 -7.17 17.55
CA ALA A 152 12.22 -6.65 18.71
C ALA A 152 13.04 -5.40 18.39
N ASP A 153 13.66 -5.38 17.22
CA ASP A 153 14.51 -4.29 16.74
C ASP A 153 13.77 -3.36 15.75
N LEU A 154 12.44 -3.31 15.82
CA LEU A 154 11.61 -2.54 14.89
C LEU A 154 12.05 -1.06 14.84
N SER A 155 12.56 -0.67 13.69
CA SER A 155 13.05 0.68 13.41
C SER A 155 12.03 1.53 12.63
N TYR A 156 11.13 0.91 11.86
CA TYR A 156 10.09 1.62 11.13
C TYR A 156 8.89 0.73 10.83
N ALA A 157 7.68 1.28 10.87
CA ALA A 157 6.45 0.61 10.48
C ALA A 157 5.67 1.42 9.45
N TYR A 158 5.26 0.77 8.36
CA TYR A 158 4.40 1.33 7.34
C TYR A 158 3.08 0.54 7.27
N LEU A 159 1.97 1.23 7.55
CA LEU A 159 0.63 0.64 7.65
C LEU A 159 -0.29 1.30 6.62
N ALA A 160 -0.77 0.56 5.63
CA ALA A 160 -1.65 1.09 4.59
C ALA A 160 -2.81 0.13 4.31
N GLY A 161 -4.03 0.63 4.12
CA GLY A 161 -5.20 -0.21 3.85
C GLY A 161 -6.47 0.32 4.55
N PRO A 162 -7.38 -0.54 5.06
CA PRO A 162 -8.62 -0.10 5.69
C PRO A 162 -8.35 0.80 6.90
N SER A 163 -9.14 1.87 7.04
CA SER A 163 -8.96 2.87 8.10
C SER A 163 -9.02 2.25 9.51
N SER A 164 -9.88 1.26 9.73
CA SER A 164 -10.01 0.53 11.00
C SER A 164 -8.74 -0.26 11.33
N MET A 165 -8.15 -0.94 10.34
CA MET A 165 -6.94 -1.73 10.47
C MET A 165 -5.74 -0.86 10.86
N VAL A 166 -5.43 0.16 10.06
CA VAL A 166 -4.23 0.99 10.29
C VAL A 166 -4.28 1.75 11.61
N THR A 167 -5.48 2.21 12.02
CA THR A 167 -5.67 2.86 13.33
C THR A 167 -5.56 1.87 14.50
N GLY A 168 -6.04 0.64 14.32
CA GLY A 168 -5.90 -0.45 15.29
C GLY A 168 -4.45 -0.89 15.48
N LEU A 169 -3.72 -1.11 14.37
CA LEU A 169 -2.31 -1.48 14.35
C LEU A 169 -1.45 -0.40 15.00
N ARG A 170 -1.63 0.86 14.61
CA ARG A 170 -0.90 1.98 15.23
C ARG A 170 -1.12 2.03 16.75
N ARG A 171 -2.36 1.83 17.20
CA ARG A 171 -2.67 1.82 18.63
C ARG A 171 -1.91 0.70 19.35
N PHE A 172 -1.92 -0.50 18.78
CA PHE A 172 -1.21 -1.66 19.32
C PHE A 172 0.30 -1.41 19.40
N LEU A 173 0.94 -0.99 18.30
CA LEU A 173 2.37 -0.74 18.25
C LEU A 173 2.81 0.32 19.27
N VAL A 174 2.09 1.45 19.35
CA VAL A 174 2.49 2.56 20.21
C VAL A 174 2.15 2.30 21.68
N ARG A 175 0.95 1.81 21.99
CA ARG A 175 0.50 1.68 23.39
C ARG A 175 0.93 0.38 24.04
N ASP A 176 0.90 -0.71 23.28
CA ASP A 176 1.05 -2.05 23.84
C ASP A 176 2.48 -2.56 23.61
N CYS A 177 3.12 -2.20 22.50
CA CYS A 177 4.52 -2.54 22.20
C CYS A 177 5.54 -1.43 22.53
N GLY A 178 5.08 -0.21 22.83
CA GLY A 178 5.95 0.91 23.19
C GLY A 178 6.76 1.51 22.03
N VAL A 179 6.37 1.23 20.78
CA VAL A 179 7.04 1.79 19.59
C VAL A 179 6.84 3.31 19.54
N ALA A 180 7.91 4.04 19.25
CA ALA A 180 7.85 5.50 19.14
C ALA A 180 6.90 5.92 18.00
N LYS A 181 6.04 6.91 18.27
CA LYS A 181 4.92 7.28 17.38
C LYS A 181 5.35 7.79 16.00
N ASP A 182 6.57 8.31 15.90
CA ASP A 182 7.24 8.86 14.73
C ASP A 182 7.87 7.78 13.85
N LEU A 183 8.06 6.57 14.40
CA LEU A 183 8.48 5.39 13.65
C LEU A 183 7.30 4.62 13.06
N VAL A 184 6.06 5.10 13.21
CA VAL A 184 4.85 4.45 12.69
C VAL A 184 4.15 5.38 11.70
N SER A 185 4.38 5.15 10.41
CA SER A 185 3.62 5.76 9.32
C SER A 185 2.36 4.93 9.06
N PHE A 186 1.20 5.59 8.98
CA PHE A 186 -0.07 4.91 8.80
C PHE A 186 -1.04 5.74 7.95
N THR A 187 -1.66 5.12 6.95
CA THR A 187 -2.60 5.79 6.04
C THR A 187 -3.81 4.89 5.78
N GLY A 188 -5.00 5.40 6.08
CA GLY A 188 -6.25 4.73 5.69
C GLY A 188 -6.52 4.99 4.22
N TYR A 189 -6.29 3.99 3.36
CA TYR A 189 -6.54 4.06 1.92
C TYR A 189 -8.04 4.10 1.63
N TRP A 190 -8.84 3.39 2.43
CA TRP A 190 -10.28 3.34 2.30
C TRP A 190 -11.00 3.08 3.63
N ARG A 191 -12.33 3.09 3.63
CA ARG A 191 -13.21 2.82 4.78
C ARG A 191 -14.43 2.08 4.28
#